data_AF-A0A535YQ14-F1
#
_entry.id   AF-A0A535YQ14-F1
#
_cell.length_a   1.000
_cell.length_b   1.000
_cell.length_c   1.000
_cell.angle_alpha   90.00
_cell.angle_beta   90.00
_cell.angle_gamma   90.00
#
_symmetry.space_group_name_H-M   'P 1'
#
loop_
_entity.id
_entity.type
_entity.pdbx_description
1 polymer ?
#
loop_
_entity_poly.entity_id
_entity_poly.type
_entity_poly.pdbx_seq_one_letter_code
_entity_poly.pdbx_strand_id
1 'polypeptide(L)'
;MAGHRPNGQASEPPVRIETREELVYLLGEACEIEHGLLCEYLYAQFSLKRSGDEGVSPNELEHMQAWETTLIDIAKQEMLHLALATNILTAVGAAPNSRPARRNGVRSATCTAGSRPGSPTWSTDTARRRSSSDRHAPRRQRRSLSGQS
;
A
#
# COMPACT_ATOMS: atom_id res chain seq x y z
N MET A 1 -19.78 25.92 -41.55
CA MET A 1 -19.48 24.47 -41.63
C MET A 1 -18.17 24.22 -40.90
N ALA A 2 -18.22 23.72 -39.67
CA ALA A 2 -17.03 23.29 -38.93
C ALA A 2 -17.14 21.77 -38.71
N GLY A 3 -16.15 21.03 -39.22
CA GLY A 3 -16.14 19.58 -39.25
C GLY A 3 -16.03 18.96 -37.85
N HIS A 4 -16.90 17.98 -37.60
CA HIS A 4 -16.79 17.05 -36.48
C HIS A 4 -15.54 16.18 -36.68
N ARG A 5 -14.56 16.30 -35.77
CA ARG A 5 -13.42 15.38 -35.74
C ARG A 5 -13.89 14.04 -35.18
N PRO A 6 -13.80 12.92 -35.92
CA PRO A 6 -14.12 11.62 -35.35
C PRO A 6 -13.11 11.31 -34.25
N ASN A 7 -13.63 10.97 -33.07
CA ASN A 7 -12.83 10.62 -31.91
C ASN A 7 -11.95 9.41 -32.26
N GLY A 8 -10.63 9.60 -32.25
CA GLY A 8 -9.64 8.58 -32.61
C GLY A 8 -9.45 7.54 -31.52
N GLN A 9 -10.51 6.83 -31.14
CA GLN A 9 -10.41 5.69 -30.24
C GLN A 9 -9.86 4.50 -31.04
N ALA A 10 -8.54 4.37 -31.06
CA ALA A 10 -7.91 3.14 -31.49
C ALA A 10 -8.43 1.99 -30.61
N SER A 11 -8.92 0.92 -31.24
CA SER A 11 -9.33 -0.29 -30.54
C SER A 11 -8.15 -0.78 -29.71
N GLU A 12 -8.28 -0.80 -28.39
CA GLU A 12 -7.27 -1.38 -27.52
C GLU A 12 -7.11 -2.87 -27.88
N PRO A 13 -5.86 -3.34 -28.11
CA PRO A 13 -5.65 -4.73 -28.47
C PRO A 13 -6.10 -5.65 -27.32
N PRO A 14 -6.74 -6.79 -27.63
CA PRO A 14 -7.27 -7.67 -26.60
C PRO A 14 -6.14 -8.29 -25.77
N VAL A 15 -6.23 -8.17 -24.45
CA VAL A 15 -5.34 -8.85 -23.51
C VAL A 15 -5.58 -10.36 -23.64
N ARG A 16 -4.56 -11.11 -24.06
CA ARG A 16 -4.58 -12.58 -24.13
C ARG A 16 -3.74 -13.13 -22.99
N ILE A 17 -4.34 -13.97 -22.16
CA ILE A 17 -3.69 -14.65 -21.05
C ILE A 17 -3.65 -16.13 -21.39
N GLU A 18 -2.46 -16.69 -21.57
CA GLU A 18 -2.28 -18.06 -22.06
C GLU A 18 -1.93 -19.04 -20.93
N THR A 19 -1.41 -18.54 -19.81
CA THR A 19 -0.92 -19.36 -18.69
C THR A 19 -1.44 -18.90 -17.34
N ARG A 20 -1.47 -19.82 -16.37
CA ARG A 20 -1.82 -19.51 -14.98
C ARG A 20 -0.81 -18.54 -14.36
N GLU A 21 0.47 -18.72 -14.68
CA GLU A 21 1.56 -17.91 -14.17
C GLU A 21 1.44 -16.46 -14.63
N GLU A 22 1.07 -16.26 -15.90
CA GLU A 22 0.78 -14.93 -16.46
C GLU A 22 -0.43 -14.28 -15.78
N LEU A 23 -1.52 -15.03 -15.56
CA LEU A 23 -2.68 -14.53 -14.81
C LEU A 23 -2.30 -14.08 -13.39
N VAL A 24 -1.54 -14.92 -12.67
CA VAL A 24 -1.09 -14.63 -11.30
C VAL A 24 -0.17 -13.40 -11.26
N TYR A 25 0.70 -13.25 -12.27
CA TYR A 25 1.55 -12.07 -12.42
C TYR A 25 0.70 -10.80 -12.61
N LEU A 26 -0.21 -10.80 -13.59
CA LEU A 26 -1.05 -9.64 -13.91
C LEU A 26 -1.98 -9.24 -12.74
N LEU A 27 -2.56 -10.22 -12.05
CA LEU A 27 -3.35 -9.96 -10.85
C LEU A 27 -2.50 -9.40 -9.71
N GLY A 28 -1.21 -9.74 -9.64
CA GLY A 28 -0.29 -9.13 -8.69
C GLY A 28 0.08 -7.71 -9.01
N GLU A 29 0.35 -7.41 -10.27
CA GLU A 29 0.53 -6.02 -10.70
C GLU A 29 -0.74 -5.19 -10.41
N ALA A 30 -1.93 -5.76 -10.65
CA ALA A 30 -3.18 -5.11 -10.31
C ALA A 30 -3.29 -4.83 -8.80
N CYS A 31 -3.07 -5.83 -7.94
CA CYS A 31 -3.10 -5.64 -6.49
C CYS A 31 -2.10 -4.57 -6.00
N GLU A 32 -0.90 -4.50 -6.58
CA GLU A 32 0.08 -3.47 -6.24
C GLU A 32 -0.39 -2.07 -6.62
N ILE A 33 -1.00 -1.92 -7.80
CA ILE A 33 -1.55 -0.65 -8.29
C ILE A 33 -2.73 -0.21 -7.40
N GLU A 34 -3.73 -1.07 -7.19
CA GLU A 34 -4.93 -0.75 -6.39
C GLU A 34 -4.55 -0.39 -4.95
N HIS A 35 -3.57 -1.09 -4.35
CA HIS A 35 -3.06 -0.77 -3.02
C HIS A 35 -2.33 0.59 -2.99
N GLY A 36 -1.51 0.87 -4.02
CA GLY A 36 -0.82 2.15 -4.16
C GLY A 36 -1.79 3.32 -4.27
N LEU A 37 -2.77 3.22 -5.18
CA LEU A 37 -3.81 4.22 -5.39
C LEU A 37 -4.67 4.41 -4.14
N LEU A 38 -5.06 3.33 -3.47
CA LEU A 38 -5.75 3.41 -2.18
C LEU A 38 -4.97 4.27 -1.17
N CYS A 39 -3.67 4.06 -1.04
CA CYS A 39 -2.83 4.83 -0.11
C CYS A 39 -2.70 6.29 -0.55
N GLU A 40 -2.55 6.56 -1.85
CA GLU A 40 -2.49 7.91 -2.41
C GLU A 40 -3.78 8.70 -2.16
N TYR A 41 -4.94 8.09 -2.41
CA TYR A 41 -6.23 8.72 -2.16
C TYR A 41 -6.50 8.96 -0.68
N LEU A 42 -6.16 8.01 0.19
CA LEU A 42 -6.25 8.21 1.65
C LEU A 42 -5.29 9.31 2.12
N TYR A 43 -4.07 9.37 1.58
CA TYR A 43 -3.13 10.44 1.91
C TYR A 43 -3.68 11.80 1.48
N ALA A 44 -4.18 11.93 0.25
CA ALA A 44 -4.78 13.16 -0.25
C ALA A 44 -5.94 13.61 0.64
N GLN A 45 -6.82 12.67 0.99
CA GLN A 45 -7.97 12.90 1.87
C GLN A 45 -7.58 13.45 3.24
N PHE A 46 -6.59 12.83 3.90
CA PHE A 46 -6.14 13.28 5.21
C PHE A 46 -5.33 14.57 5.16
N SER A 47 -4.79 14.92 3.99
CA SER A 47 -4.01 16.14 3.76
C SER A 47 -4.87 17.37 3.47
N LEU A 48 -6.18 17.22 3.20
CA LEU A 48 -7.07 18.35 2.97
C LEU A 48 -7.34 19.14 4.26
N LYS A 49 -7.40 20.47 4.12
CA LYS A 49 -7.74 21.40 5.20
C LYS A 49 -9.23 21.34 5.49
N ARG A 50 -9.59 21.38 6.77
CA ARG A 50 -10.99 21.26 7.25
C ARG A 50 -11.55 22.54 7.86
N SER A 51 -10.71 23.56 8.09
CA SER A 51 -11.12 24.85 8.62
C SER A 51 -10.61 26.00 7.75
N GLY A 52 -11.33 27.13 7.80
CA GLY A 52 -10.95 28.35 7.10
C GLY A 52 -9.79 29.12 7.76
N ASP A 53 -9.33 28.66 8.92
CA ASP A 53 -8.36 29.36 9.77
C ASP A 53 -6.98 29.50 9.13
N GLU A 54 -6.71 28.73 8.07
CA GLU A 54 -5.43 28.75 7.34
C GLU A 54 -5.44 29.66 6.10
N GLY A 55 -6.32 30.67 6.07
CA GLY A 55 -6.42 31.62 4.95
C GLY A 55 -7.12 31.06 3.71
N VAL A 56 -8.00 30.07 3.90
CA VAL A 56 -8.80 29.45 2.83
C VAL A 56 -10.12 30.19 2.69
N SER A 57 -10.48 30.58 1.47
CA SER A 57 -11.77 31.22 1.18
C SER A 57 -12.92 30.23 1.45
N PRO A 58 -14.10 30.70 1.91
CA PRO A 58 -15.27 29.83 2.10
C PRO A 58 -15.65 29.00 0.87
N ASN A 59 -15.47 29.54 -0.34
CA ASN A 59 -15.74 28.82 -1.59
C ASN A 59 -14.69 27.73 -1.88
N GLU A 60 -13.42 27.98 -1.55
CA GLU A 60 -12.36 26.98 -1.68
C GLU A 60 -12.57 25.83 -0.68
N LEU A 61 -13.01 26.17 0.53
CA LEU A 61 -13.33 25.18 1.56
C LEU A 61 -14.49 24.26 1.12
N GLU A 62 -15.53 24.81 0.49
CA GLU A 62 -16.63 24.03 -0.09
C GLU A 62 -16.13 23.05 -1.16
N HIS A 63 -15.24 23.49 -2.06
CA HIS A 63 -14.62 22.61 -3.05
C HIS A 63 -13.76 21.51 -2.39
N MET A 64 -12.99 21.85 -1.36
CA MET A 64 -12.19 20.87 -0.61
C MET A 64 -13.09 19.82 0.06
N GLN A 65 -14.23 20.20 0.64
CA GLN A 65 -15.20 19.27 1.23
C GLN A 65 -15.86 18.36 0.19
N ALA A 66 -16.18 18.89 -0.99
CA ALA A 66 -16.69 18.10 -2.10
C ALA A 66 -15.66 17.08 -2.60
N TRP A 67 -14.38 17.49 -2.68
CA TRP A 67 -13.28 16.59 -3.01
C TRP A 67 -13.03 15.57 -1.91
N GLU A 68 -13.17 15.97 -0.64
CA GLU A 68 -13.03 15.08 0.52
C GLU A 68 -14.00 13.88 0.41
N THR A 69 -15.23 14.16 -0.04
CA THR A 69 -16.25 13.12 -0.26
C THR A 69 -15.91 12.24 -1.47
N THR A 70 -15.46 12.84 -2.56
CA THR A 70 -15.06 12.10 -3.76
C THR A 70 -13.87 11.16 -3.50
N LEU A 71 -12.85 11.65 -2.78
CA LEU A 71 -11.63 10.88 -2.48
C LEU A 71 -11.93 9.66 -1.61
N ILE A 72 -12.80 9.80 -0.59
CA ILE A 72 -13.15 8.65 0.25
C ILE A 72 -13.98 7.62 -0.52
N ASP A 73 -14.80 8.04 -1.48
CA ASP A 73 -15.59 7.13 -2.30
C ASP A 73 -14.73 6.39 -3.34
N ILE A 74 -13.71 7.04 -3.91
CA ILE A 74 -12.72 6.37 -4.75
C ILE A 74 -11.90 5.39 -3.90
N ALA A 75 -11.42 5.78 -2.73
CA ALA A 75 -10.67 4.87 -1.85
C ALA A 75 -11.46 3.58 -1.53
N LYS A 76 -12.78 3.66 -1.33
CA LYS A 76 -13.63 2.47 -1.16
C LYS A 76 -13.68 1.59 -2.41
N GLN A 77 -13.65 2.17 -3.61
CA GLN A 77 -13.62 1.42 -4.87
C GLN A 77 -12.28 0.68 -5.01
N GLU A 78 -11.16 1.33 -4.73
CA GLU A 78 -9.84 0.67 -4.76
C GLU A 78 -9.75 -0.48 -3.73
N MET A 79 -10.35 -0.31 -2.53
CA MET A 79 -10.46 -1.41 -1.57
C MET A 79 -11.27 -2.59 -2.10
N LEU A 80 -12.37 -2.32 -2.82
CA LEU A 80 -13.20 -3.35 -3.45
C LEU A 80 -12.42 -4.07 -4.55
N HIS A 81 -11.73 -3.33 -5.42
CA HIS A 81 -10.92 -3.92 -6.49
C HIS A 81 -9.79 -4.78 -5.93
N LEU A 82 -9.06 -4.29 -4.92
CA LEU A 82 -8.03 -5.04 -4.24
C LEU A 82 -8.58 -6.34 -3.62
N ALA A 83 -9.77 -6.28 -3.01
CA ALA A 83 -10.43 -7.46 -2.47
C ALA A 83 -10.81 -8.46 -3.58
N LEU A 84 -11.35 -7.99 -4.71
CA LEU A 84 -11.71 -8.83 -5.85
C LEU A 84 -10.49 -9.49 -6.47
N ALA A 85 -9.41 -8.74 -6.74
CA ALA A 85 -8.16 -9.28 -7.27
C ALA A 85 -7.55 -10.33 -6.33
N THR A 86 -7.56 -10.05 -5.02
CA THR A 86 -7.10 -11.00 -3.98
C THR A 86 -7.96 -12.27 -3.93
N ASN A 87 -9.28 -12.14 -4.07
CA ASN A 87 -10.19 -13.28 -4.12
C ASN A 87 -9.91 -14.17 -5.34
N ILE A 88 -9.68 -13.57 -6.51
CA ILE A 88 -9.34 -14.32 -7.73
C ILE A 88 -7.99 -15.02 -7.57
N LEU A 89 -6.97 -14.33 -7.06
CA LEU A 89 -5.66 -14.94 -6.75
C LEU A 89 -5.79 -16.16 -5.84
N THR A 90 -6.58 -16.02 -4.77
CA THR A 90 -6.83 -17.12 -3.84
C THR A 90 -7.59 -18.27 -4.52
N ALA A 91 -8.58 -17.96 -5.36
CA ALA A 91 -9.35 -18.96 -6.11
C ALA A 91 -8.49 -19.75 -7.11
N VAL A 92 -7.48 -19.13 -7.71
CA VAL A 92 -6.51 -19.82 -8.59
C VAL A 92 -5.37 -20.50 -7.83
N GLY A 93 -5.40 -20.50 -6.49
CA GLY A 93 -4.42 -21.13 -5.62
C GLY A 93 -3.09 -20.37 -5.52
N ALA A 94 -3.09 -19.07 -5.81
CA ALA A 94 -1.94 -18.19 -5.58
C ALA A 94 -2.08 -17.48 -4.23
N ALA A 95 -0.95 -17.04 -3.66
CA ALA A 95 -0.96 -16.28 -2.41
C ALA A 95 -1.47 -14.84 -2.65
N PRO A 96 -2.22 -14.27 -1.70
CA PRO A 96 -2.53 -12.84 -1.69
C PRO A 96 -1.25 -12.01 -1.78
N ASN A 97 -1.21 -11.06 -2.72
CA ASN A 97 -0.03 -10.23 -3.00
C ASN A 97 -0.29 -8.78 -2.61
N SER A 98 -0.09 -8.48 -1.34
CA SER A 98 -0.06 -7.10 -0.83
C SER A 98 1.38 -6.64 -0.55
N ARG A 99 2.36 -7.17 -1.28
CA ARG A 99 3.78 -6.82 -1.05
C ARG A 99 4.06 -5.48 -1.69
N PRO A 100 4.80 -4.57 -1.03
CA PRO A 100 5.27 -3.36 -1.68
C PRO A 100 6.19 -3.73 -2.85
N ALA A 101 5.95 -3.09 -4.00
CA ALA A 101 6.58 -3.34 -5.29
C ALA A 101 8.08 -3.60 -5.16
N ARG A 102 8.50 -4.84 -5.38
CA ARG A 102 9.90 -5.15 -5.61
C ARG A 102 10.16 -4.99 -7.11
N ARG A 103 10.34 -3.74 -7.55
CA ARG A 103 10.74 -3.43 -8.94
C ARG A 103 11.92 -4.33 -9.35
N ASN A 104 11.68 -5.10 -10.40
CA ASN A 104 12.51 -6.13 -11.03
C ASN A 104 13.99 -6.21 -10.61
N GLY A 105 14.34 -7.34 -10.01
CA GLY A 105 15.68 -7.92 -10.06
C GLY A 105 15.51 -9.42 -10.27
N VAL A 106 15.74 -9.87 -11.51
CA VAL A 106 15.77 -11.27 -11.95
C VAL A 106 16.23 -12.19 -10.83
N ARG A 107 15.38 -13.11 -10.39
CA ARG A 107 15.81 -14.31 -9.66
C ARG A 107 15.25 -15.51 -10.38
N SER A 108 16.05 -16.04 -11.31
CA SER A 108 16.00 -17.45 -11.66
C SER A 108 16.25 -18.24 -10.38
N ALA A 109 15.18 -18.72 -9.74
CA ALA A 109 15.27 -19.70 -8.68
C ALA A 109 15.35 -21.08 -9.33
N THR A 110 16.54 -21.45 -9.81
CA THR A 110 16.85 -22.87 -10.02
C THR A 110 17.13 -23.48 -8.65
N CYS A 111 16.17 -24.26 -8.16
CA CYS A 111 16.32 -25.10 -6.99
C CYS A 111 17.25 -26.27 -7.34
N THR A 112 18.57 -26.07 -7.38
CA THR A 112 19.51 -27.20 -7.39
C THR A 112 19.76 -27.66 -5.97
N ALA A 113 19.06 -28.74 -5.59
CA ALA A 113 19.43 -29.54 -4.45
C ALA A 113 20.83 -30.14 -4.70
N GLY A 114 21.80 -29.80 -3.86
CA GLY A 114 23.06 -30.56 -3.78
C GLY A 114 24.32 -29.72 -3.61
N SER A 115 25.00 -29.99 -2.49
CA SER A 115 26.45 -29.89 -2.30
C SER A 115 27.02 -28.55 -1.78
N ARG A 116 27.30 -28.53 -0.47
CA ARG A 116 28.33 -27.67 0.16
C ARG A 116 29.68 -27.93 -0.54
N PRO A 117 30.51 -26.89 -0.77
CA PRO A 117 31.57 -26.62 0.21
C PRO A 117 31.95 -25.12 0.34
N GLY A 118 32.56 -24.77 1.48
CA GLY A 118 33.39 -23.56 1.61
C GLY A 118 32.69 -22.34 2.22
N SER A 119 33.05 -22.05 3.47
CA SER A 119 32.66 -20.82 4.20
C SER A 119 33.44 -19.61 3.68
N PRO A 120 32.80 -18.46 3.39
CA PRO A 120 33.51 -17.18 3.35
C PRO A 120 33.31 -16.46 4.70
N THR A 121 34.37 -16.40 5.50
CA THR A 121 34.43 -15.53 6.68
C THR A 121 34.51 -14.08 6.21
N TRP A 122 33.48 -13.28 6.47
CA TRP A 122 33.61 -11.84 6.52
C TRP A 122 33.17 -11.38 7.90
N SER A 123 34.15 -10.84 8.63
CA SER A 123 34.00 -10.32 9.98
C SER A 123 33.19 -9.03 9.94
N THR A 124 32.12 -8.95 10.73
CA THR A 124 31.44 -7.69 11.08
C THR A 124 31.77 -7.36 12.52
N ASP A 125 32.96 -6.78 12.69
CA ASP A 125 33.24 -5.95 13.85
C ASP A 125 32.52 -4.62 13.66
N THR A 126 31.34 -4.48 14.27
CA THR A 126 30.74 -3.21 14.74
C THR A 126 29.51 -3.49 15.60
N ALA A 127 29.66 -4.38 16.59
CA ALA A 127 28.74 -4.44 17.71
C ALA A 127 29.22 -3.48 18.80
N ARG A 128 29.01 -2.16 18.61
CA ARG A 128 29.13 -1.20 19.72
C ARG A 128 28.02 -1.49 20.73
N ARG A 129 28.37 -2.29 21.73
CA ARG A 129 27.74 -2.38 23.05
C ARG A 129 27.21 -1.00 23.48
N ARG A 130 25.90 -0.89 23.70
CA ARG A 130 25.36 0.00 24.74
C ARG A 130 24.65 -0.88 25.74
N SER A 131 25.25 -1.02 26.91
CA SER A 131 24.63 -1.57 28.11
C SER A 131 24.83 -0.58 29.26
N SER A 132 23.69 -0.26 29.88
CA SER A 132 23.46 0.24 31.25
C SER A 132 24.05 1.59 31.69
N SER A 133 23.16 2.58 31.85
CA SER A 133 22.85 3.27 33.13
C SER A 133 22.39 4.70 32.87
N ASP A 134 21.10 4.99 32.99
CA ASP A 134 20.60 5.93 34.02
C ASP A 134 19.10 6.21 33.86
N ARG A 135 18.37 5.82 34.90
CA ARG A 135 17.26 6.54 35.58
C ARG A 135 16.32 7.38 34.71
N HIS A 136 15.04 7.00 34.67
CA HIS A 136 13.90 7.72 35.28
C HIS A 136 12.60 6.96 35.02
N ALA A 137 12.03 6.35 36.07
CA ALA A 137 10.77 5.64 36.04
C ALA A 137 9.57 6.62 36.18
N PRO A 138 8.46 6.44 35.46
CA PRO A 138 7.23 7.18 35.72
C PRO A 138 6.47 6.60 36.93
N ARG A 139 6.08 7.52 37.81
CA ARG A 139 5.34 7.32 39.06
C ARG A 139 3.98 6.65 38.80
N ARG A 140 3.79 5.42 39.30
CA ARG A 140 2.47 4.78 39.41
C ARG A 140 1.60 5.57 40.39
N GLN A 141 0.60 6.29 39.88
CA GLN A 141 -0.50 6.82 40.69
C GLN A 141 -1.30 5.62 41.25
N ARG A 142 -1.21 5.41 42.56
CA ARG A 142 -2.02 4.43 43.28
C ARG A 142 -3.49 4.82 43.20
N ARG A 143 -4.32 3.95 42.62
CA ARG A 143 -5.77 3.93 42.86
C ARG A 143 -5.99 3.57 44.33
N SER A 144 -6.39 4.55 45.12
CA SER A 144 -6.91 4.34 46.47
C SER A 144 -8.40 4.00 46.34
N LEU A 145 -8.73 2.71 46.44
CA LEU A 145 -10.06 2.27 46.84
C LEU A 145 -10.08 2.31 48.37
N SER A 146 -10.84 3.25 48.92
CA SER A 146 -11.32 3.21 50.29
C SER A 146 -12.80 3.56 50.24
N GLY A 147 -13.65 2.56 50.45
CA GLY A 147 -15.01 2.82 50.91
C GLY A 147 -14.97 3.41 52.31
N GLN A 148 -15.92 4.29 52.60
CA GLN A 148 -16.61 4.40 53.89
C GLN A 148 -17.79 5.38 53.76
N SER A 149 -18.96 4.88 54.19
CA SER A 149 -20.21 5.54 54.56
C SER A 149 -21.10 6.15 53.47
#